data_AF-I3YV55-F1
#
_entry.id   AF-I3YV55-F1
#
_cell.length_a   1.000
_cell.length_b   1.000
_cell.length_c   1.000
_cell.angle_alpha   90.00
_cell.angle_beta   90.00
_cell.angle_gamma   90.00
#
_symmetry.space_group_name_H-M   'P 1'
#
loop_
_entity.id
_entity.type
_entity.pdbx_description
1 polymer ?
#
loop_
_entity_poly.entity_id
_entity_poly.type
_entity_poly.pdbx_seq_one_letter_code
_entity_poly.pdbx_strand_id
1 'polypeptide(L)'
;MFSKIGIIIFSSIIFSCGVGQNQSQNIETNSPAEIEAKKIYNKAKMAEGYLPGRIIYSELADDCEYTIQLKDGEKDFYYVDPINLNENFKRNGQTVWVKFGGLGRMNRCEKAAPVSIIEIENRDE
;
A
#
# COMPACT_ATOMS: atom_id res chain seq x y z
N MET A 1 29.49 -8.07 -64.40
CA MET A 1 28.74 -9.23 -64.92
C MET A 1 27.69 -9.59 -63.88
N PHE A 2 26.45 -9.17 -64.10
CA PHE A 2 25.34 -9.26 -63.14
C PHE A 2 24.77 -10.68 -63.17
N SER A 3 24.68 -11.36 -62.01
CA SER A 3 24.09 -12.70 -61.92
C SER A 3 23.07 -12.78 -60.77
N LYS A 4 21.80 -12.74 -61.20
CA LYS A 4 20.63 -13.53 -60.76
C LYS A 4 20.23 -13.54 -59.28
N ILE A 5 19.24 -12.67 -59.02
CA ILE A 5 17.97 -12.89 -58.30
C ILE A 5 17.74 -14.31 -57.77
N GLY A 6 17.52 -14.39 -56.45
CA GLY A 6 16.78 -15.46 -55.77
C GLY A 6 15.97 -14.85 -54.63
N ILE A 7 14.71 -14.49 -54.90
CA ILE A 7 13.74 -13.99 -53.93
C ILE A 7 13.14 -15.21 -53.21
N ILE A 8 13.38 -15.34 -51.90
CA ILE A 8 12.61 -16.26 -51.05
C ILE A 8 11.66 -15.40 -50.23
N ILE A 9 10.37 -15.51 -50.57
CA ILE A 9 9.24 -14.91 -49.89
C ILE A 9 8.99 -15.75 -48.63
N PHE A 10 9.37 -15.25 -47.45
CA PHE A 10 8.92 -15.86 -46.19
C PHE A 10 7.71 -15.09 -45.67
N SER A 11 6.61 -15.82 -45.71
CA SER A 11 5.24 -15.52 -45.28
C SER A 11 5.11 -14.55 -44.11
N SER A 12 4.29 -13.54 -44.33
CA SER A 12 3.69 -12.66 -43.35
C SER A 12 2.93 -13.46 -42.27
N ILE A 13 3.28 -13.24 -41.00
CA ILE A 13 2.37 -13.50 -39.88
C ILE A 13 2.10 -12.13 -39.23
N ILE A 14 0.98 -11.52 -39.60
CA ILE A 14 0.39 -10.38 -38.91
C ILE A 14 -0.36 -10.91 -37.69
N PHE A 15 0.32 -10.96 -36.53
CA PHE A 15 -0.36 -10.95 -35.24
C PHE A 15 -0.72 -9.51 -34.91
N SER A 16 -1.93 -9.11 -35.29
CA SER A 16 -2.61 -7.97 -34.65
C SER A 16 -3.09 -8.43 -33.27
N CYS A 17 -2.35 -8.08 -32.22
CA CYS A 17 -2.95 -7.83 -30.91
C CYS A 17 -2.96 -6.32 -30.70
N GLY A 18 -4.16 -5.80 -30.42
CA GLY A 18 -4.46 -4.38 -30.37
C GLY A 18 -3.72 -3.62 -29.27
N VAL A 19 -3.45 -2.37 -29.61
CA VAL A 19 -3.34 -1.17 -28.78
C VAL A 19 -3.77 -1.33 -27.32
N GLY A 20 -2.82 -1.07 -26.43
CA GLY A 20 -3.03 -0.60 -25.07
C GLY A 20 -1.84 0.26 -24.67
N GLN A 21 -1.94 1.57 -24.89
CA GLN A 21 -1.05 2.54 -24.26
C GLN A 21 -1.26 2.51 -22.74
N ASN A 22 -0.22 2.94 -22.01
CA ASN A 22 -0.15 3.16 -20.57
C ASN A 22 0.14 1.86 -19.80
N GLN A 23 1.20 1.76 -19.01
CA GLN A 23 1.67 2.74 -18.06
C GLN A 23 3.13 2.40 -17.78
N SER A 24 4.01 3.39 -17.93
CA SER A 24 5.32 3.38 -17.27
C SER A 24 5.03 3.11 -15.80
N GLN A 25 5.31 1.89 -15.33
CA GLN A 25 5.56 1.71 -13.90
C GLN A 25 6.80 2.55 -13.65
N ASN A 26 6.58 3.72 -13.04
CA ASN A 26 7.60 4.51 -12.41
C ASN A 26 8.21 3.60 -11.34
N ILE A 27 9.18 2.79 -11.73
CA ILE A 27 10.12 2.22 -10.78
C ILE A 27 10.92 3.44 -10.34
N GLU A 28 10.44 4.10 -9.29
CA GLU A 28 11.24 5.01 -8.50
C GLU A 28 12.44 4.19 -8.03
N THR A 29 13.50 4.23 -8.82
CA THR A 29 14.81 3.77 -8.41
C THR A 29 15.32 4.87 -7.50
N ASN A 30 14.75 4.90 -6.29
CA ASN A 30 15.21 5.76 -5.22
C ASN A 30 16.71 5.53 -5.09
N SER A 31 17.47 6.61 -5.00
CA SER A 31 18.90 6.53 -4.79
C SER A 31 19.18 5.71 -3.51
N PRO A 32 20.28 4.95 -3.43
CA PRO A 32 20.67 4.26 -2.20
C PRO A 32 20.62 5.18 -0.95
N ALA A 33 20.94 6.46 -1.14
CA ALA A 33 20.86 7.48 -0.10
C ALA A 33 19.42 7.79 0.35
N GLU A 34 18.44 7.78 -0.56
CA GLU A 34 17.02 8.03 -0.26
C GLU A 34 16.40 6.83 0.49
N ILE A 35 16.79 5.61 0.12
CA ILE A 35 16.38 4.38 0.83
C ILE A 35 16.91 4.40 2.27
N GLU A 36 18.18 4.77 2.44
CA GLU A 36 18.78 4.88 3.77
C GLU A 36 18.12 5.98 4.61
N ALA A 37 17.88 7.15 4.01
CA ALA A 37 17.17 8.25 4.67
C ALA A 37 15.76 7.85 5.12
N LYS A 38 14.98 7.18 4.25
CA LYS A 38 13.63 6.69 4.59
C LYS A 38 13.67 5.62 5.68
N LYS A 39 14.69 4.76 5.71
CA LYS A 39 14.88 3.79 6.78
C LYS A 39 15.18 4.46 8.13
N ILE A 40 16.03 5.49 8.14
CA ILE A 40 16.34 6.27 9.36
C ILE A 40 15.07 6.98 9.85
N TYR A 41 14.33 7.63 8.96
CA TYR A 41 13.08 8.29 9.28
C TYR A 41 12.03 7.33 9.87
N ASN A 42 11.81 6.18 9.24
CA ASN A 42 10.89 5.16 9.74
C ASN A 42 11.28 4.69 11.14
N LYS A 43 12.59 4.51 11.40
CA LYS A 43 13.09 4.12 12.72
C LYS A 43 12.86 5.21 13.76
N ALA A 44 13.03 6.48 13.39
CA ALA A 44 12.75 7.62 14.28
C ALA A 44 11.26 7.69 14.65
N LYS A 45 10.36 7.56 13.66
CA LYS A 45 8.90 7.51 13.91
C LYS A 45 8.50 6.37 14.83
N MET A 46 9.07 5.19 14.63
CA MET A 46 8.83 4.06 15.54
C MET A 46 9.36 4.32 16.96
N ALA A 47 10.53 4.98 17.09
CA ALA A 47 11.07 5.38 18.39
C ALA A 47 10.22 6.44 19.10
N GLU A 48 9.50 7.28 18.36
CA GLU A 48 8.50 8.22 18.88
C GLU A 48 7.18 7.54 19.27
N GLY A 49 7.04 6.23 19.05
CA GLY A 49 5.87 5.44 19.41
C GLY A 49 4.81 5.31 18.31
N TYR A 50 5.09 5.77 17.09
CA TYR A 50 4.21 5.49 15.95
C TYR A 50 4.35 4.04 15.49
N LEU A 51 3.22 3.46 15.07
CA LEU A 51 3.22 2.19 14.38
C LEU A 51 2.94 2.40 12.88
N PRO A 52 3.63 1.65 12.00
CA PRO A 52 3.33 1.65 10.59
C PRO A 52 1.99 0.93 10.36
N GLY A 53 1.07 1.61 9.69
CA GLY A 53 -0.26 1.10 9.37
C GLY A 53 -0.63 1.19 7.90
N ARG A 54 -1.64 0.42 7.53
CA ARG A 54 -2.37 0.55 6.26
C ARG A 54 -3.87 0.58 6.53
N ILE A 55 -4.57 1.55 5.97
CA ILE A 55 -6.03 1.64 6.03
C ILE A 55 -6.63 0.56 5.14
N ILE A 56 -7.55 -0.23 5.69
CA ILE A 56 -8.27 -1.29 4.99
C ILE A 56 -9.77 -0.98 5.07
N TYR A 57 -10.39 -0.84 3.91
CA TYR A 57 -11.84 -0.71 3.76
C TYR A 57 -12.48 -2.09 3.54
N SER A 58 -13.68 -2.29 4.09
CA SER A 58 -14.49 -3.48 3.89
C SER A 58 -15.94 -3.10 3.56
N GLU A 59 -16.49 -3.73 2.53
CA GLU A 59 -17.91 -3.62 2.12
C GLU A 59 -18.77 -4.77 2.67
N LEU A 60 -18.16 -5.70 3.41
CA LEU A 60 -18.88 -6.86 3.94
C LEU A 60 -19.87 -6.44 5.02
N ALA A 61 -21.09 -7.00 4.94
CA ALA A 61 -22.09 -6.83 5.99
C ALA A 61 -21.54 -7.34 7.33
N ASP A 62 -21.84 -6.63 8.41
CA ASP A 62 -21.40 -6.91 9.78
C ASP A 62 -19.88 -6.86 10.02
N ASP A 63 -19.09 -6.31 9.09
CA ASP A 63 -17.65 -6.07 9.27
C ASP A 63 -17.37 -4.61 9.68
N CYS A 64 -16.16 -4.37 10.21
CA CYS A 64 -15.68 -3.02 10.43
C CYS A 64 -15.35 -2.37 9.09
N GLU A 65 -16.13 -1.35 8.73
CA GLU A 65 -16.00 -0.60 7.48
C GLU A 65 -14.56 -0.12 7.23
N TYR A 66 -13.94 0.54 8.22
CA TYR A 66 -12.53 0.93 8.16
C TYR A 66 -11.76 0.32 9.32
N THR A 67 -10.62 -0.29 9.00
CA THR A 67 -9.66 -0.82 9.98
C THR A 67 -8.25 -0.38 9.62
N ILE A 68 -7.35 -0.42 10.60
CA ILE A 68 -5.92 -0.20 10.37
C ILE A 68 -5.21 -1.53 10.55
N GLN A 69 -4.62 -2.04 9.49
CA GLN A 69 -3.69 -3.16 9.55
C GLN A 69 -2.35 -2.63 10.07
N LEU A 70 -1.88 -3.17 11.18
CA LEU A 70 -0.68 -2.75 11.87
C LEU A 70 0.39 -3.84 11.84
N LYS A 71 1.65 -3.41 11.84
CA LYS A 71 2.79 -4.28 12.08
C LYS A 71 3.63 -3.74 13.24
N ASP A 72 3.81 -4.57 14.25
CA ASP A 72 4.67 -4.28 15.40
C ASP A 72 5.86 -5.25 15.39
N GLY A 73 7.00 -4.78 14.87
CA GLY A 73 8.22 -5.59 14.75
C GLY A 73 8.04 -6.82 13.84
N GLU A 74 8.41 -8.00 14.37
CA GLU A 74 8.32 -9.28 13.68
C GLU A 74 6.98 -10.00 13.86
N LYS A 75 6.03 -9.42 14.61
CA LYS A 75 4.71 -10.03 14.80
C LYS A 75 3.92 -10.06 13.50
N ASP A 76 3.00 -11.03 13.42
CA ASP A 76 1.97 -11.05 12.39
C ASP A 76 1.15 -9.77 12.41
N PHE A 77 0.59 -9.44 11.25
CA PHE A 77 -0.30 -8.30 11.13
C PHE A 77 -1.52 -8.49 12.03
N TYR A 78 -1.90 -7.42 12.74
CA TYR A 78 -3.14 -7.35 13.49
C TYR A 78 -3.93 -6.12 13.08
N TYR A 79 -5.22 -6.12 13.38
CA TYR A 79 -6.14 -5.07 12.95
C TYR A 79 -6.73 -4.34 14.15
N VAL A 80 -6.86 -3.03 14.01
CA VAL A 80 -7.55 -2.18 14.97
C VAL A 80 -8.69 -1.44 14.29
N ASP A 81 -9.74 -1.18 15.06
CA ASP A 81 -10.95 -0.48 14.66
C ASP A 81 -10.96 0.93 15.27
N PRO A 82 -10.57 1.96 14.51
CA PRO A 82 -10.52 3.33 15.01
C PRO A 82 -11.90 3.96 15.11
N ILE A 83 -12.32 4.34 16.32
CA ILE A 83 -13.63 4.98 16.55
C ILE A 83 -13.70 6.44 16.06
N ASN A 84 -12.55 7.07 15.84
CA ASN A 84 -12.41 8.50 15.53
C ASN A 84 -11.46 8.73 14.33
N LEU A 85 -11.48 7.84 13.33
CA LEU A 85 -10.69 8.01 12.11
C LEU A 85 -11.15 9.25 11.33
N ASN A 86 -10.22 10.18 11.09
CA ASN A 86 -10.47 11.39 10.32
C ASN A 86 -10.77 11.04 8.84
N GLU A 87 -11.73 11.73 8.23
CA GLU A 87 -12.18 11.54 6.84
C GLU A 87 -11.03 11.54 5.81
N ASN A 88 -9.98 12.34 6.05
CA ASN A 88 -8.80 12.41 5.17
C ASN A 88 -8.02 11.09 5.09
N PHE A 89 -8.23 10.18 6.04
CA PHE A 89 -7.62 8.87 6.10
C PHE A 89 -8.60 7.73 5.79
N LYS A 90 -9.84 8.03 5.40
CA LYS A 90 -10.82 7.03 4.93
C LYS A 90 -10.60 6.67 3.46
N ARG A 91 -9.38 6.22 3.14
CA ARG A 91 -9.02 5.76 1.81
C ARG A 91 -8.37 4.40 1.90
N ASN A 92 -8.96 3.41 1.23
CA ASN A 92 -8.42 2.07 1.19
C ASN A 92 -6.98 2.06 0.66
N GLY A 93 -6.11 1.30 1.31
CA GLY A 93 -4.72 1.11 0.92
C GLY A 93 -3.76 2.22 1.35
N GLN A 94 -4.24 3.36 1.88
CA GLN A 94 -3.40 4.46 2.35
C GLN A 94 -2.46 4.00 3.47
N THR A 95 -1.18 4.35 3.38
CA THR A 95 -0.22 4.02 4.43
C THR A 95 -0.04 5.19 5.40
N VAL A 96 0.03 4.86 6.68
CA VAL A 96 -0.04 5.85 7.76
C VAL A 96 0.97 5.53 8.85
N TRP A 97 1.40 6.57 9.56
CA TRP A 97 1.92 6.43 10.91
C TRP A 97 0.79 6.70 11.89
N VAL A 98 0.66 5.85 12.91
CA VAL A 98 -0.43 5.99 13.86
C VAL A 98 0.01 5.73 15.29
N LYS A 99 -0.47 6.57 16.21
CA LYS A 99 -0.50 6.33 17.66
C LYS A 99 -1.94 6.17 18.09
N PHE A 100 -2.22 5.18 18.92
CA PHE A 100 -3.56 4.94 19.41
C PHE A 100 -3.55 4.42 20.84
N GLY A 101 -4.69 4.59 21.52
CA GLY A 101 -4.99 3.95 22.79
C GLY A 101 -6.03 2.85 22.60
N GLY A 102 -5.78 1.68 23.17
CA GLY A 102 -6.77 0.60 23.22
C GLY A 102 -8.01 1.02 24.03
N LEU A 103 -9.20 0.66 23.55
CA LEU A 103 -10.45 0.89 24.27
C LEU A 103 -10.92 -0.43 24.90
N GLY A 104 -11.32 -0.40 26.17
CA GLY A 104 -11.92 -1.54 26.87
C GLY A 104 -13.38 -1.80 26.47
N ARG A 105 -13.69 -1.72 25.17
CA ARG A 105 -15.02 -1.93 24.62
C ARG A 105 -15.10 -3.27 23.91
N MET A 106 -16.32 -3.80 23.77
CA MET A 106 -16.55 -4.97 22.93
C MET A 106 -16.24 -4.61 21.47
N ASN A 107 -15.66 -5.56 20.73
CA ASN A 107 -15.33 -5.36 19.32
C ASN A 107 -16.62 -5.21 18.49
N ARG A 108 -16.60 -4.27 17.53
CA ARG A 108 -17.70 -4.12 16.55
C ARG A 108 -17.68 -5.22 15.48
N CYS A 109 -16.50 -5.77 15.20
CA CYS A 109 -16.30 -6.87 14.27
C CYS A 109 -15.30 -7.89 14.85
N GLU A 110 -15.28 -9.10 14.33
CA GLU A 110 -14.44 -10.18 14.87
C GLU A 110 -12.94 -9.90 14.73
N LYS A 111 -12.53 -9.27 13.63
CA LYS A 111 -11.12 -9.18 13.23
C LYS A 111 -10.32 -8.06 13.91
N ALA A 112 -10.99 -7.07 14.51
CA ALA A 112 -10.32 -5.83 14.94
C ALA A 112 -10.79 -5.34 16.32
N ALA A 113 -9.83 -4.96 17.17
CA ALA A 113 -10.10 -4.40 18.49
C ALA A 113 -10.34 -2.88 18.42
N PRO A 114 -11.29 -2.32 19.18
CA PRO A 114 -11.60 -0.90 19.14
C PRO A 114 -10.48 -0.05 19.75
N VAL A 115 -10.12 1.04 19.07
CA VAL A 115 -9.07 1.96 19.50
C VAL A 115 -9.48 3.41 19.29
N SER A 116 -8.89 4.32 20.07
CA SER A 116 -8.95 5.76 19.81
C SER A 116 -7.63 6.21 19.21
N ILE A 117 -7.68 6.84 18.05
CA ILE A 117 -6.52 7.49 17.43
C ILE A 117 -6.13 8.69 18.29
N ILE A 118 -4.84 8.75 18.62
CA ILE A 118 -4.20 9.87 19.32
C ILE A 118 -3.55 10.79 18.29
N GLU A 119 -2.74 10.22 17.39
CA GLU A 119 -2.08 10.91 16.28
C GLU A 119 -2.09 10.01 15.04
N ILE A 120 -2.29 10.63 13.87
CA ILE A 120 -2.23 9.95 12.57
C ILE A 120 -1.69 10.90 11.52
N GLU A 121 -0.79 10.41 10.68
CA GLU A 121 -0.18 11.16 9.58
C GLU A 121 0.06 10.24 8.39
N ASN A 122 0.18 10.81 7.19
CA ASN A 122 0.52 10.06 5.99
C ASN A 122 1.98 9.60 6.08
N ARG A 123 2.27 8.38 5.64
CA ARG A 123 3.64 7.83 5.63
C ARG A 123 4.32 7.94 4.27
N ASP A 124 3.54 8.15 3.21
CA ASP A 124 4.05 8.26 1.85
C ASP A 124 4.29 9.72 1.42
N GLU A 125 3.87 10.70 2.23
CA GLU A 125 4.19 12.14 2.09
C GLU A 125 5.51 12.48 2.79
#